data_AF-A0A840Y432-F1
#
_entry.id   AF-A0A840Y432-F1
#
_cell.length_a   1.000
_cell.length_b   1.000
_cell.length_c   1.000
_cell.angle_alpha   90.00
_cell.angle_beta   90.00
_cell.angle_gamma   90.00
#
_symmetry.space_group_name_H-M   'P 1'
#
loop_
_entity.id
_entity.type
_entity.pdbx_description
1 polymer ?
#
loop_
_entity_poly.entity_id
_entity_poly.type
_entity_poly.pdbx_seq_one_letter_code
_entity_poly.pdbx_strand_id
1 'polypeptide(L)' 'MSRRPFATILLLVLGALAVGLLALGAFPPAVPPQPVERMLPNERFQSSR' A
#
# COMPACT_ATOMS: atom_id res chain seq x y z
N MET A 1 -34.39 -18.22 -5.28
CA MET A 1 -34.55 -16.78 -5.59
C MET A 1 -34.13 -15.98 -4.36
N SER A 2 -33.08 -15.14 -4.44
CA SER A 2 -32.69 -14.27 -3.31
C SER A 2 -33.84 -13.32 -2.99
N ARG A 3 -34.26 -13.27 -1.73
CA ARG A 3 -35.30 -12.32 -1.27
C ARG A 3 -34.83 -10.86 -1.28
N ARG A 4 -33.56 -10.62 -1.62
CA ARG A 4 -32.90 -9.31 -1.58
C ARG A 4 -32.04 -9.11 -2.84
N PRO A 5 -32.67 -8.96 -4.02
CA PRO A 5 -31.94 -8.82 -5.28
C PRO A 5 -30.99 -7.62 -5.27
N PHE A 6 -31.39 -6.52 -4.63
CA PHE A 6 -30.54 -5.34 -4.47
C PHE A 6 -29.27 -5.60 -3.68
N ALA A 7 -29.34 -6.40 -2.61
CA ALA A 7 -28.16 -6.75 -1.83
C ALA A 7 -27.17 -7.58 -2.66
N THR A 8 -27.69 -8.49 -3.49
CA THR A 8 -26.87 -9.30 -4.40
C THR A 8 -26.18 -8.43 -5.46
N ILE A 9 -26.90 -7.48 -6.07
CA ILE A 9 -26.33 -6.55 -7.04
C ILE A 9 -25.25 -5.69 -6.39
N LEU A 10 -25.51 -5.12 -5.21
CA LEU A 10 -24.54 -4.32 -4.49
C LEU A 10 -23.25 -5.11 -4.21
N LEU A 11 -23.39 -6.37 -3.78
CA LEU A 11 -22.25 -7.22 -3.48
C LEU A 11 -21.43 -7.55 -4.74
N LEU A 12 -22.09 -7.74 -5.89
CA LEU A 12 -21.41 -7.91 -7.17
C LEU A 12 -20.63 -6.64 -7.58
N VAL A 13 -21.22 -5.46 -7.42
CA VAL A 13 -20.54 -4.19 -7.72
C VAL A 13 -19.32 -3.99 -6.83
N LEU A 14 -19.46 -4.20 -5.51
CA LEU A 14 -18.35 -4.10 -4.58
C LEU A 14 -17.24 -5.12 -4.89
N GLY A 15 -17.62 -6.35 -5.23
CA GLY A 15 -16.66 -7.38 -5.64
C GLY A 15 -15.91 -6.99 -6.91
N ALA A 16 -16.60 -6.50 -7.93
CA ALA A 16 -15.98 -6.04 -9.17
C ALA A 16 -15.01 -4.87 -8.94
N LEU A 17 -15.38 -3.91 -8.08
CA LEU A 17 -14.50 -2.81 -7.68
C LEU A 17 -13.25 -3.31 -6.95
N ALA A 18 -13.40 -4.21 -5.98
CA ALA A 18 -12.26 -4.76 -5.26
C ALA A 18 -11.27 -5.48 -6.19
N VAL A 19 -11.79 -6.30 -7.11
CA VAL A 19 -10.96 -6.99 -8.12
C VAL A 19 -10.29 -5.99 -9.05
N GLY A 20 -11.02 -4.96 -9.52
CA GLY A 20 -10.46 -3.91 -10.37
C GLY A 20 -9.32 -3.14 -9.70
N LEU A 21 -9.48 -2.75 -8.43
CA LEU A 21 -8.45 -2.05 -7.66
C LEU A 21 -7.19 -2.90 -7.46
N LEU A 22 -7.36 -4.21 -7.22
CA LEU A 22 -6.25 -5.15 -7.12
C LEU A 22 -5.53 -5.30 -8.47
N ALA A 23 -6.28 -5.46 -9.57
CA ALA A 23 -5.72 -5.62 -10.91
C ALA A 23 -4.95 -4.38 -11.40
N LEU A 24 -5.41 -3.18 -11.03
CA LEU A 24 -4.73 -1.92 -11.35
C LEU A 24 -3.50 -1.65 -10.48
N GLY A 25 -3.24 -2.46 -9.44
CA GLY A 25 -2.16 -2.19 -8.50
C GLY A 25 -2.38 -0.91 -7.70
N ALA A 26 -3.64 -0.60 -7.32
CA ALA A 26 -3.99 0.58 -6.53
C ALA A 26 -3.38 0.56 -5.11
N PHE A 27 -2.69 -0.51 -4.75
CA PHE A 27 -1.99 -0.67 -3.47
C PHE A 27 -0.48 -0.51 -3.69
N PRO A 28 0.19 0.29 -2.85
CA PRO A 28 1.63 0.45 -2.96
C PRO A 28 2.35 -0.89 -2.76
N PRO A 29 3.50 -1.10 -3.42
CA PRO A 29 4.30 -2.28 -3.16
C PRO A 29 4.72 -2.31 -1.69
N ALA A 30 4.79 -3.51 -1.10
CA ALA A 30 5.32 -3.67 0.26
C ALA A 30 6.81 -3.30 0.23
N VAL A 31 7.17 -2.19 0.88
CA VAL A 31 8.56 -1.75 1.02
C VAL A 31 9.10 -2.25 2.36
N PRO A 32 10.18 -3.06 2.37
CA PRO A 32 10.80 -3.47 3.63
C PRO A 32 11.34 -2.25 4.37
N PRO A 33 11.20 -2.18 5.71
CA PRO A 33 11.79 -1.10 6.50
C PRO A 33 13.30 -1.06 6.27
N GLN A 34 13.80 0.06 5.74
CA GLN A 34 15.24 0.25 5.62
C GLN A 34 15.80 0.85 6.91
N PRO A 35 16.88 0.28 7.48
CA PRO A 35 17.58 0.92 8.58
C PRO A 35 18.12 2.27 8.10
N VAL A 36 17.63 3.35 8.69
CA VAL A 36 18.16 4.69 8.43
C VAL A 36 19.46 4.82 9.22
N GLU A 37 20.59 4.78 8.52
CA GLU A 37 21.88 5.12 9.12
C GLU A 37 21.87 6.60 9.50
N ARG A 38 21.59 6.87 10.78
CA ARG A 38 21.69 8.20 11.36
C ARG A 38 23.16 8.49 11.61
N MET A 39 23.89 8.87 10.57
CA MET A 39 25.22 9.47 10.76
C MET A 39 25.07 10.75 11.56
N LEU A 40 25.78 10.84 12.68
CA LEU A 40 25.85 12.08 13.46
C LEU A 40 26.54 13.14 12.58
N PRO A 41 25.98 14.36 12.44
CA PRO A 41 26.55 15.40 11.58
C PRO A 41 28.04 15.67 11.84
N ASN A 42 28.50 15.43 13.07
CA ASN A 42 29.89 15.64 13.50
C ASN A 42 30.88 14.61 12.93
N GLU A 43 30.43 13.47 12.42
CA GLU A 43 31.31 12.45 11.81
C GLU A 43 31.73 12.82 10.38
N ARG A 44 30.94 13.66 9.70
CA ARG A 44 31.20 14.06 8.31
C ARG A 44 32.39 15.01 8.14
N PHE A 45 32.84 15.64 9.22
CA PHE A 45 33.83 16.73 9.19
C PHE A 45 35.16 16.38 9.87
N GLN A 46 35.35 15.14 10.32
CA GLN A 46 36.56 14.75 11.07
C GLN A 46 37.79 14.44 10.19
N SER A 47 37.65 14.36 8.86
CA SER A 47 38.74 13.97 7.94
C SER A 47 39.66 15.12 7.50
N SER A 48 39.75 16.21 8.27
CA SER A 48 40.61 17.35 7.96
C SER A 48 41.63 17.58 9.08
N ARG A 49 42.56 16.63 9.27
CA ARG A 49 43.79 16.81 10.05
C ARG A 49 44.93 16.04 9.45
#